data_AF-A0A2I0FIR6-F1
#
_entry.id   AF-A0A2I0FIR6-F1
#
_cell.length_a   1.000
_cell.length_b   1.000
_cell.length_c   1.000
_cell.angle_alpha   90.00
_cell.angle_beta   90.00
_cell.angle_gamma   90.00
#
_symmetry.space_group_name_H-M   'P 1'
#
loop_
_entity.id
_entity.type
_entity.pdbx_description
1 polymer ?
#
loop_
_entity_poly.entity_id
_entity_poly.type
_entity_poly.pdbx_seq_one_letter_code
_entity_poly.pdbx_strand_id
1 'polypeptide(L)'
;MLKVLSTSAITLALVGGAVFAGVNNSDSTVEKVSHKSELSLAHYVGASPELADQAKELGIDLSKADPAEKLANNNGKKFEAPGDNHAAYNVTEGDVPVLVLLAKYKDGDEPIGDMPGQVPAEYYEDLIFGDEYNPYELEQFKQYAEHNGVAVPTDRTMQNVYKESSNGKVNLVRKENTDFAWVELPKGASYYLDQEGTYAENGKYLLGNANGDAHTGEFVRDLLKAADDQIDFSEYAVDGEVPNIFVVHEGTGAEFSRDPAQFWSHKWSLLSALFYGKYYETGKDAATHAGVSQGEWINDTIANEMTYDGVLVNNYNIQPGIGGNVAGYDAATDSYDESLATGPFPAQPGVYAHEFGHALGLPDFYDTVYSSEGVGNYSMMAGGSWMRYPDAAAYSGNSPTLFDPFSKIFLGWADPIDVKPGDEPQTITLPPVNEASADSGIVKMEVPGSNGTEYFLFENVQQKGFNQGLIRQGEDAHGLLAWHVDENIINLYQTAGFRPNNVENWMNKRFQYNQSETASDGTKVTHYGLSVLQADGKYDLEKNVNRGDAADFFKAGDKITPVSSNVHSGSYYFWKGQNATPADSGIHVTDIVENEDGSITAKFFYNSNSSKK
;
A
#
# COMPACT_ATOMS: atom_id res chain seq x y z
N MET A 1 -12.93 -18.44 44.76
CA MET A 1 -14.22 -18.27 44.05
C MET A 1 -14.27 -16.81 43.60
N LEU A 2 -13.82 -16.46 42.39
CA LEU A 2 -14.42 -16.57 41.04
C LEU A 2 -15.36 -15.39 40.67
N LYS A 3 -15.16 -14.93 39.41
CA LYS A 3 -15.86 -13.92 38.58
C LYS A 3 -15.24 -12.52 38.68
N VAL A 4 -14.45 -11.99 37.72
CA VAL A 4 -14.48 -11.97 36.23
C VAL A 4 -15.80 -11.47 35.67
N LEU A 5 -15.75 -10.28 35.07
CA LEU A 5 -16.64 -9.79 34.01
C LEU A 5 -15.81 -8.96 33.01
N SER A 6 -15.42 -9.60 31.91
CA SER A 6 -15.36 -9.03 30.56
C SER A 6 -16.81 -8.77 30.08
N THR A 7 -17.18 -8.15 28.96
CA THR A 7 -16.60 -7.85 27.64
C THR A 7 -17.63 -6.93 26.98
N SER A 8 -17.26 -6.12 25.98
CA SER A 8 -18.11 -5.88 24.80
C SER A 8 -17.21 -5.46 23.65
N ALA A 9 -16.95 -6.45 22.79
CA ALA A 9 -16.29 -6.31 21.51
C ALA A 9 -17.31 -5.78 20.48
N ILE A 10 -16.87 -4.89 19.61
CA ILE A 10 -17.55 -4.57 18.36
C ILE A 10 -17.03 -5.60 17.35
N THR A 11 -17.90 -6.50 16.93
CA THR A 11 -17.63 -7.46 15.85
C THR A 11 -18.24 -6.86 14.58
N LEU A 12 -17.41 -6.40 13.67
CA LEU A 12 -17.82 -6.15 12.28
C LEU A 12 -17.86 -7.53 11.61
N ALA A 13 -19.06 -8.02 11.30
CA ALA A 13 -19.24 -9.24 10.54
C ALA A 13 -19.71 -8.86 9.14
N LEU A 14 -18.79 -8.88 8.17
CA LEU A 14 -19.11 -8.95 6.75
C LEU A 14 -19.70 -10.33 6.48
N VAL A 15 -21.02 -10.39 6.25
CA VAL A 15 -21.68 -11.56 5.67
C VAL A 15 -22.54 -11.07 4.51
N GLY A 16 -22.09 -11.38 3.29
CA GLY A 16 -22.90 -11.24 2.09
C GLY A 16 -24.03 -12.26 2.04
N GLY A 17 -25.10 -11.89 1.32
CA GLY A 17 -26.04 -12.84 0.73
C GLY A 17 -27.53 -12.69 1.11
N ALA A 18 -28.27 -12.16 0.14
CA ALA A 18 -29.65 -12.54 -0.24
C ALA A 18 -30.87 -11.75 0.30
N VAL A 19 -31.52 -11.07 -0.67
CA VAL A 19 -32.97 -11.05 -0.99
C VAL A 19 -33.95 -10.56 0.09
N PHE A 20 -34.74 -9.52 -0.21
CA PHE A 20 -36.22 -9.62 -0.32
C PHE A 20 -36.90 -8.32 -0.75
N ALA A 21 -38.04 -8.53 -1.41
CA ALA A 21 -38.97 -7.57 -1.96
C ALA A 21 -39.70 -6.67 -0.93
N GLY A 22 -40.02 -5.46 -1.36
CA GLY A 22 -41.37 -4.90 -1.27
C GLY A 22 -41.88 -4.33 0.07
N VAL A 23 -41.86 -3.00 0.14
CA VAL A 23 -42.93 -2.10 0.64
C VAL A 23 -43.21 -2.07 2.17
N ASN A 24 -42.79 -0.99 2.85
CA ASN A 24 -43.69 0.14 3.19
C ASN A 24 -42.97 1.29 3.94
N ASN A 25 -43.35 2.51 3.58
CA ASN A 25 -42.99 3.78 4.20
C ASN A 25 -43.27 3.83 5.72
N SER A 26 -42.30 4.30 6.47
CA SER A 26 -42.52 5.20 7.61
C SER A 26 -41.30 6.08 7.80
N ASP A 27 -41.53 7.40 7.81
CA ASP A 27 -40.56 8.47 8.11
C ASP A 27 -39.51 8.03 9.15
N SER A 28 -38.26 7.85 8.70
CA SER A 28 -37.10 7.76 9.59
C SER A 28 -36.27 9.01 9.37
N THR A 29 -36.30 9.89 10.36
CA THR A 29 -35.27 10.90 10.58
C THR A 29 -33.91 10.22 10.50
N VAL A 30 -33.08 10.64 9.54
CA VAL A 30 -31.70 10.19 9.37
C VAL A 30 -30.96 10.37 10.70
N GLU A 31 -30.66 9.27 11.38
CA GLU A 31 -29.76 9.31 12.54
C GLU A 31 -28.38 9.74 12.03
N LYS A 32 -27.90 10.88 12.53
CA LYS A 32 -26.52 11.34 12.28
C LYS A 32 -25.57 10.29 12.81
N VAL A 33 -24.88 9.60 11.91
CA VAL A 33 -23.77 8.70 12.21
C VAL A 33 -22.70 9.50 12.97
N SER A 34 -22.31 8.96 14.12
CA SER A 34 -21.24 9.48 14.97
C SER A 34 -19.89 9.15 14.33
N HIS A 35 -19.39 10.01 13.44
CA HIS A 35 -18.04 9.86 12.88
C HIS A 35 -16.98 10.19 13.93
N LYS A 36 -16.00 9.29 14.10
CA LYS A 36 -14.67 9.71 14.54
C LYS A 36 -14.03 10.41 13.36
N SER A 37 -14.12 11.73 13.36
CA SER A 37 -13.47 12.63 12.41
C SER A 37 -11.94 12.56 12.58
N GLU A 38 -11.30 11.57 11.98
CA GLU A 38 -9.85 11.49 11.90
C GLU A 38 -9.38 12.17 10.61
N LEU A 39 -8.72 13.32 10.77
CA LEU A 39 -8.02 14.00 9.69
C LEU A 39 -6.71 13.24 9.43
N SER A 40 -6.71 12.32 8.47
CA SER A 40 -5.50 11.60 8.04
C SER A 40 -4.80 12.33 6.90
N LEU A 41 -3.46 12.30 6.89
CA LEU A 41 -2.64 12.80 5.78
C LEU A 41 -2.71 11.86 4.56
N ALA A 42 -2.24 12.29 3.39
CA ALA A 42 -2.18 11.47 2.18
C ALA A 42 -1.19 10.29 2.31
N HIS A 43 -1.50 9.15 1.68
CA HIS A 43 -0.63 7.95 1.61
C HIS A 43 -0.15 7.82 0.17
N TYR A 44 1.16 7.98 -0.10
CA TYR A 44 1.71 8.14 -1.46
C TYR A 44 2.56 6.94 -1.88
N VAL A 45 2.26 6.23 -2.96
CA VAL A 45 3.10 5.10 -3.45
C VAL A 45 4.59 5.47 -3.48
N GLY A 46 5.46 4.55 -3.05
CA GLY A 46 6.91 4.70 -3.15
C GLY A 46 7.37 4.99 -4.59
N ALA A 47 8.36 5.87 -4.75
CA ALA A 47 8.96 6.19 -6.05
C ALA A 47 9.46 4.92 -6.80
N SER A 48 9.37 4.94 -8.14
CA SER A 48 9.93 3.87 -8.97
C SER A 48 11.41 3.63 -8.66
N PRO A 49 11.95 2.40 -8.75
CA PRO A 49 13.32 2.17 -8.28
C PRO A 49 14.39 2.85 -9.15
N GLU A 50 14.18 3.00 -10.46
CA GLU A 50 15.06 3.80 -11.33
C GLU A 50 15.24 5.22 -10.79
N LEU A 51 14.15 5.78 -10.30
CA LEU A 51 14.10 7.13 -9.77
C LEU A 51 14.74 7.25 -8.40
N ALA A 52 14.59 6.21 -7.56
CA ALA A 52 15.25 6.13 -6.27
C ALA A 52 16.76 5.93 -6.39
N ASP A 53 17.20 5.08 -7.31
CA ASP A 53 18.62 4.88 -7.61
C ASP A 53 19.24 6.18 -8.15
N GLN A 54 18.56 6.84 -9.09
CA GLN A 54 19.00 8.14 -9.61
C GLN A 54 19.03 9.22 -8.51
N ALA A 55 18.01 9.29 -7.66
CA ALA A 55 17.98 10.23 -6.54
C ALA A 55 19.13 9.99 -5.56
N LYS A 56 19.43 8.73 -5.27
CA LYS A 56 20.55 8.31 -4.42
C LYS A 56 21.91 8.67 -5.02
N GLU A 57 22.10 8.45 -6.32
CA GLU A 57 23.32 8.85 -7.04
C GLU A 57 23.53 10.37 -7.05
N LEU A 58 22.44 11.13 -7.15
CA LEU A 58 22.45 12.59 -7.19
C LEU A 58 22.45 13.24 -5.80
N GLY A 59 22.31 12.45 -4.73
CA GLY A 59 22.19 12.95 -3.35
C GLY A 59 20.92 13.77 -3.11
N ILE A 60 19.85 13.48 -3.87
CA ILE A 60 18.56 14.15 -3.79
C ILE A 60 17.66 13.38 -2.82
N ASP A 61 17.10 14.09 -1.84
CA ASP A 61 16.15 13.56 -0.88
C ASP A 61 14.78 13.29 -1.56
N LEU A 62 14.22 12.10 -1.33
CA LEU A 62 12.88 11.70 -1.80
C LEU A 62 11.81 11.86 -0.72
N SER A 63 12.18 12.24 0.50
CA SER A 63 11.23 12.44 1.58
C SER A 63 10.22 13.54 1.25
N LYS A 64 8.93 13.23 1.37
CA LYS A 64 7.86 14.22 1.45
C LYS A 64 7.59 14.50 2.92
N ALA A 65 8.25 15.51 3.47
CA ALA A 65 8.08 15.88 4.88
C ALA A 65 6.78 16.69 5.07
N ASP A 66 5.85 16.19 5.90
CA ASP A 66 4.76 17.00 6.44
C ASP A 66 5.35 18.06 7.41
N PRO A 67 5.09 19.37 7.21
CA PRO A 67 5.45 20.41 8.17
C PRO A 67 4.95 20.19 9.61
N ALA A 68 3.92 19.35 9.84
CA ALA A 68 3.37 19.03 11.15
C ALA A 68 4.21 18.03 11.98
N GLU A 69 5.06 17.21 11.35
CA GLU A 69 5.93 16.24 12.05
C GLU A 69 7.05 16.90 12.88
N LYS A 70 7.36 18.18 12.61
CA LYS A 70 8.49 18.89 13.27
C LYS A 70 8.20 19.43 14.67
N LEU A 71 7.02 19.20 15.24
CA LEU A 71 6.61 19.78 16.54
C LEU A 71 6.39 18.78 17.69
N ALA A 72 6.51 17.47 17.47
CA ALA A 72 6.29 16.48 18.52
C ALA A 72 7.60 15.77 18.91
N ASN A 73 8.36 16.37 19.84
CA ASN A 73 9.41 15.61 20.51
C ASN A 73 9.51 15.91 22.01
N ASN A 74 9.63 14.80 22.75
CA ASN A 74 9.88 14.63 24.18
C ASN A 74 8.67 14.60 25.11
N ASN A 75 7.83 13.54 25.05
CA ASN A 75 7.19 12.92 26.24
C ASN A 75 6.43 11.59 25.96
N GLY A 76 6.86 10.76 25.00
CA GLY A 76 6.22 9.46 24.75
C GLY A 76 6.47 8.44 25.88
N LYS A 77 5.49 7.56 26.15
CA LYS A 77 5.69 6.43 27.07
C LYS A 77 6.58 5.39 26.39
N LYS A 78 7.57 4.86 27.12
CA LYS A 78 8.50 3.84 26.61
C LYS A 78 7.78 2.50 26.44
N PHE A 79 7.87 1.88 25.27
CA PHE A 79 7.37 0.54 25.02
C PHE A 79 8.46 -0.49 25.37
N GLU A 80 8.23 -1.32 26.41
CA GLU A 80 9.21 -2.29 26.92
C GLU A 80 8.58 -3.66 27.26
N ALA A 81 7.28 -3.82 27.02
CA ALA A 81 6.53 -5.06 27.17
C ALA A 81 5.49 -5.10 26.04
N PRO A 82 5.18 -6.28 25.45
CA PRO A 82 4.19 -6.37 24.39
C PRO A 82 2.85 -5.89 24.91
N GLY A 83 2.12 -5.22 24.03
CA GLY A 83 0.73 -4.87 24.26
C GLY A 83 -0.17 -6.08 24.05
N ASP A 84 -1.46 -5.80 24.00
CA ASP A 84 -2.53 -6.73 23.60
C ASP A 84 -3.32 -6.07 22.46
N ASN A 85 -2.59 -5.33 21.60
CA ASN A 85 -3.16 -4.54 20.52
C ASN A 85 -3.03 -5.32 19.23
N HIS A 86 -4.17 -5.79 18.73
CA HIS A 86 -4.26 -6.51 17.46
C HIS A 86 -4.74 -5.59 16.35
N ALA A 87 -4.24 -5.80 15.13
CA ALA A 87 -4.79 -5.12 13.96
C ALA A 87 -6.24 -5.59 13.77
N ALA A 88 -7.16 -4.67 13.49
CA ALA A 88 -8.53 -5.03 13.14
C ALA A 88 -8.55 -5.55 11.69
N TYR A 89 -8.69 -6.85 11.51
CA TYR A 89 -8.67 -7.50 10.20
C TYR A 89 -9.89 -7.07 9.36
N ASN A 90 -9.68 -6.94 8.05
CA ASN A 90 -10.69 -6.50 7.11
C ASN A 90 -10.94 -7.56 6.03
N VAL A 91 -11.63 -8.64 6.44
CA VAL A 91 -11.91 -9.78 5.55
C VAL A 91 -12.62 -9.31 4.29
N THR A 92 -12.00 -9.56 3.13
CA THR A 92 -12.49 -9.12 1.83
C THR A 92 -12.55 -10.33 0.89
N GLU A 93 -13.76 -10.81 0.59
CA GLU A 93 -14.00 -11.98 -0.25
C GLU A 93 -15.27 -11.78 -1.11
N GLY A 94 -15.37 -12.56 -2.19
CA GLY A 94 -16.46 -12.50 -3.15
C GLY A 94 -16.31 -11.38 -4.18
N ASP A 95 -17.45 -10.91 -4.68
CA ASP A 95 -17.51 -9.78 -5.59
C ASP A 95 -17.27 -8.48 -4.82
N VAL A 96 -16.20 -7.77 -5.17
CA VAL A 96 -15.80 -6.49 -4.57
C VAL A 96 -16.05 -5.39 -5.60
N PRO A 97 -17.09 -4.55 -5.39
CA PRO A 97 -17.38 -3.45 -6.29
C PRO A 97 -16.27 -2.39 -6.28
N VAL A 98 -15.83 -1.97 -7.47
CA VAL A 98 -14.89 -0.85 -7.63
C VAL A 98 -15.56 0.24 -8.45
N LEU A 99 -15.75 1.42 -7.84
CA LEU A 99 -16.21 2.60 -8.56
C LEU A 99 -15.01 3.31 -9.19
N VAL A 100 -14.93 3.30 -10.52
CA VAL A 100 -13.83 3.94 -11.27
C VAL A 100 -14.32 5.20 -11.97
N LEU A 101 -13.58 6.30 -11.84
CA LEU A 101 -13.78 7.54 -12.57
C LEU A 101 -12.54 7.84 -13.42
N LEU A 102 -12.73 7.98 -14.73
CA LEU A 102 -11.68 8.43 -15.63
C LEU A 102 -11.78 9.96 -15.78
N ALA A 103 -10.78 10.71 -15.33
CA ALA A 103 -10.81 12.17 -15.29
C ALA A 103 -9.96 12.79 -16.40
N LYS A 104 -10.61 13.45 -17.36
CA LYS A 104 -9.92 14.20 -18.44
C LYS A 104 -9.94 15.71 -18.16
N TYR A 105 -8.89 16.39 -18.57
CA TYR A 105 -8.80 17.85 -18.57
C TYR A 105 -9.52 18.44 -19.79
N LYS A 106 -9.57 19.76 -19.86
CA LYS A 106 -10.10 20.46 -21.03
C LYS A 106 -9.15 20.32 -22.21
N ASP A 107 -9.72 20.10 -23.38
CA ASP A 107 -8.97 20.07 -24.63
C ASP A 107 -8.11 21.35 -24.80
N GLY A 108 -6.80 21.17 -24.95
CA GLY A 108 -5.79 22.23 -25.06
C GLY A 108 -5.26 22.77 -23.72
N ASP A 109 -5.62 22.17 -22.59
CA ASP A 109 -5.12 22.44 -21.24
C ASP A 109 -4.83 21.12 -20.50
N GLU A 110 -4.22 20.17 -21.21
CA GLU A 110 -3.71 18.89 -20.70
C GLU A 110 -2.37 19.07 -19.97
N PRO A 111 -1.94 18.09 -19.14
CA PRO A 111 -0.62 18.13 -18.51
C PRO A 111 0.52 18.16 -19.54
N ILE A 112 1.65 18.76 -19.15
CA ILE A 112 2.81 18.86 -20.05
C ILE A 112 3.29 17.44 -20.42
N GLY A 113 3.53 17.23 -21.71
CA GLY A 113 4.03 15.95 -22.25
C GLY A 113 2.95 14.89 -22.46
N ASP A 114 1.68 15.18 -22.20
CA ASP A 114 0.61 14.21 -22.42
C ASP A 114 0.50 13.77 -23.89
N MET A 115 -0.05 12.57 -24.10
CA MET A 115 -0.27 12.03 -25.42
C MET A 115 -1.49 12.68 -26.11
N PRO A 116 -1.53 12.74 -27.45
CA PRO A 116 -2.69 13.27 -28.15
C PRO A 116 -3.96 12.43 -27.90
N GLY A 117 -4.95 13.04 -27.23
CA GLY A 117 -6.18 12.37 -26.82
C GLY A 117 -5.95 11.32 -25.74
N GLN A 118 -7.01 10.64 -25.33
CA GLN A 118 -6.94 9.68 -24.22
C GLN A 118 -6.83 8.25 -24.71
N VAL A 119 -6.24 7.37 -23.89
CA VAL A 119 -6.41 5.93 -24.05
C VAL A 119 -7.91 5.61 -23.97
N PRO A 120 -8.48 4.83 -24.90
CA PRO A 120 -9.90 4.49 -24.87
C PRO A 120 -10.29 3.83 -23.55
N ALA A 121 -11.43 4.21 -23.01
CA ALA A 121 -11.86 3.80 -21.67
C ALA A 121 -11.91 2.27 -21.49
N GLU A 122 -12.29 1.53 -22.53
CA GLU A 122 -12.32 0.06 -22.56
C GLU A 122 -10.98 -0.60 -22.12
N TYR A 123 -9.84 0.03 -22.40
CA TYR A 123 -8.53 -0.51 -21.99
C TYR A 123 -8.31 -0.42 -20.47
N TYR A 124 -8.88 0.57 -19.78
CA TYR A 124 -8.83 0.62 -18.31
C TYR A 124 -9.86 -0.34 -17.70
N GLU A 125 -10.98 -0.58 -18.39
CA GLU A 125 -11.93 -1.62 -17.97
C GLU A 125 -11.28 -3.01 -18.04
N ASP A 126 -10.58 -3.31 -19.13
CA ASP A 126 -9.79 -4.54 -19.31
C ASP A 126 -8.66 -4.65 -18.27
N LEU A 127 -7.90 -3.57 -18.04
CA LEU A 127 -6.83 -3.55 -17.04
C LEU A 127 -7.35 -3.82 -15.62
N ILE A 128 -8.50 -3.25 -15.25
CA ILE A 128 -9.02 -3.31 -13.88
C ILE A 128 -9.82 -4.60 -13.64
N PHE A 129 -10.73 -4.94 -14.55
CA PHE A 129 -11.72 -6.01 -14.37
C PHE A 129 -11.52 -7.22 -15.30
N GLY A 130 -10.76 -7.06 -16.37
CA GLY A 130 -10.55 -8.11 -17.36
C GLY A 130 -9.60 -9.22 -16.89
N ASP A 131 -9.70 -10.39 -17.54
CA ASP A 131 -8.69 -11.45 -17.41
C ASP A 131 -7.54 -11.25 -18.43
N GLU A 132 -7.68 -10.31 -19.36
CA GLU A 132 -6.68 -9.92 -20.36
C GLU A 132 -6.72 -8.40 -20.57
N TYR A 133 -5.54 -7.80 -20.76
CA TYR A 133 -5.32 -6.41 -21.09
C TYR A 133 -4.19 -6.33 -22.13
N ASN A 134 -4.52 -5.93 -23.35
CA ASN A 134 -3.57 -5.85 -24.46
C ASN A 134 -3.43 -4.42 -25.00
N PRO A 135 -2.73 -3.53 -24.28
CA PRO A 135 -2.57 -2.14 -24.72
C PRO A 135 -1.76 -2.02 -26.03
N TYR A 136 -1.04 -3.06 -26.42
CA TYR A 136 -0.13 -3.05 -27.56
C TYR A 136 -0.83 -3.05 -28.92
N GLU A 137 -2.16 -3.15 -28.95
CA GLU A 137 -2.96 -2.92 -30.15
C GLU A 137 -3.00 -1.44 -30.55
N LEU A 138 -2.83 -0.55 -29.56
CA LEU A 138 -2.78 0.89 -29.75
C LEU A 138 -1.44 1.32 -30.34
N GLU A 139 -1.48 2.20 -31.35
CA GLU A 139 -0.28 2.61 -32.11
C GLU A 139 0.85 3.14 -31.21
N GLN A 140 0.51 3.94 -30.19
CA GLN A 140 1.46 4.50 -29.24
C GLN A 140 2.20 3.44 -28.40
N PHE A 141 1.62 2.25 -28.21
CA PHE A 141 2.18 1.19 -27.36
C PHE A 141 2.70 -0.03 -28.13
N LYS A 142 2.48 -0.12 -29.46
CA LYS A 142 2.92 -1.26 -30.29
C LYS A 142 4.39 -1.63 -30.12
N GLN A 143 5.25 -0.64 -29.89
CA GLN A 143 6.68 -0.84 -29.67
C GLN A 143 7.02 -1.67 -28.41
N TYR A 144 6.09 -1.77 -27.47
CA TYR A 144 6.25 -2.49 -26.20
C TYR A 144 5.64 -3.91 -26.22
N ALA A 145 5.14 -4.39 -27.37
CA ALA A 145 4.54 -5.72 -27.47
C ALA A 145 5.55 -6.87 -27.23
N GLU A 146 6.83 -6.60 -27.46
CA GLU A 146 7.91 -7.59 -27.36
C GLU A 146 9.17 -6.93 -26.78
N HIS A 147 9.89 -7.65 -25.93
CA HIS A 147 11.21 -7.27 -25.45
C HIS A 147 12.22 -8.40 -25.70
N ASN A 148 13.28 -8.13 -26.46
CA ASN A 148 14.35 -9.10 -26.74
C ASN A 148 13.84 -10.47 -27.24
N GLY A 149 12.80 -10.49 -28.09
CA GLY A 149 12.20 -11.74 -28.59
C GLY A 149 11.19 -12.40 -27.64
N VAL A 150 10.90 -11.80 -26.49
CA VAL A 150 9.91 -12.27 -25.52
C VAL A 150 8.66 -11.41 -25.63
N ALA A 151 7.54 -12.02 -25.99
CA ALA A 151 6.24 -11.35 -25.98
C ALA A 151 5.88 -10.92 -24.56
N VAL A 152 5.38 -9.70 -24.40
CA VAL A 152 4.99 -9.19 -23.09
C VAL A 152 3.62 -9.80 -22.70
N PRO A 153 3.45 -10.30 -21.47
CA PRO A 153 2.20 -10.96 -21.09
C PRO A 153 1.02 -9.99 -21.04
N THR A 154 -0.13 -10.41 -21.57
CA THR A 154 -1.39 -9.64 -21.58
C THR A 154 -2.36 -10.07 -20.49
N ASP A 155 -2.05 -11.14 -19.75
CA ASP A 155 -2.81 -11.60 -18.56
C ASP A 155 -2.48 -10.78 -17.29
N ARG A 156 -1.77 -9.67 -17.44
CA ARG A 156 -1.36 -8.78 -16.35
C ARG A 156 -2.42 -7.72 -16.07
N THR A 157 -3.49 -8.14 -15.41
CA THR A 157 -4.59 -7.27 -14.99
C THR A 157 -4.62 -7.13 -13.46
N MET A 158 -5.27 -6.06 -12.99
CA MET A 158 -5.55 -5.87 -11.57
C MET A 158 -6.43 -7.01 -11.03
N GLN A 159 -7.46 -7.40 -11.80
CA GLN A 159 -8.29 -8.55 -11.49
C GLN A 159 -7.47 -9.84 -11.26
N ASN A 160 -6.47 -10.11 -12.11
CA ASN A 160 -5.66 -11.31 -12.03
C ASN A 160 -4.69 -11.28 -10.85
N VAL A 161 -4.08 -10.13 -10.53
CA VAL A 161 -3.19 -10.06 -9.35
C VAL A 161 -3.96 -10.23 -8.04
N TYR A 162 -5.20 -9.73 -7.95
CA TYR A 162 -6.10 -9.99 -6.82
C TYR A 162 -6.55 -11.45 -6.77
N LYS A 163 -6.90 -12.06 -7.92
CA LYS A 163 -7.24 -13.50 -7.97
C LYS A 163 -6.06 -14.37 -7.52
N GLU A 164 -4.85 -14.12 -8.02
CA GLU A 164 -3.65 -14.88 -7.63
C GLU A 164 -3.29 -14.67 -6.15
N SER A 165 -3.34 -13.43 -5.65
CA SER A 165 -3.04 -13.13 -4.25
C SER A 165 -4.07 -13.66 -3.26
N SER A 166 -5.34 -13.75 -3.68
CA SER A 166 -6.47 -14.15 -2.83
C SER A 166 -6.83 -15.64 -2.93
N ASN A 167 -6.06 -16.44 -3.67
CA ASN A 167 -6.42 -17.83 -3.98
C ASN A 167 -7.81 -17.95 -4.64
N GLY A 168 -8.16 -16.96 -5.48
CA GLY A 168 -9.46 -16.87 -6.15
C GLY A 168 -10.63 -16.46 -5.25
N LYS A 169 -10.38 -16.01 -4.01
CA LYS A 169 -11.44 -15.55 -3.10
C LYS A 169 -12.02 -14.20 -3.48
N VAL A 170 -11.29 -13.37 -4.24
CA VAL A 170 -11.72 -12.03 -4.65
C VAL A 170 -11.98 -11.96 -6.14
N ASN A 171 -13.11 -11.35 -6.49
CA ASN A 171 -13.48 -10.97 -7.85
C ASN A 171 -13.78 -9.46 -7.85
N LEU A 172 -13.10 -8.68 -8.67
CA LEU A 172 -13.36 -7.25 -8.77
C LEU A 172 -14.51 -7.06 -9.75
N VAL A 173 -15.53 -6.32 -9.34
CA VAL A 173 -16.71 -6.12 -10.19
C VAL A 173 -17.02 -4.65 -10.34
N ARG A 174 -17.57 -4.33 -11.50
CA ARG A 174 -18.21 -3.06 -11.77
C ARG A 174 -19.72 -3.21 -11.63
N LYS A 175 -20.43 -2.20 -11.15
CA LYS A 175 -21.90 -2.20 -11.18
C LYS A 175 -22.37 -1.58 -12.50
N GLU A 176 -23.10 -2.38 -13.30
CA GLU A 176 -23.32 -2.23 -14.75
C GLU A 176 -24.11 -0.99 -15.24
N ASN A 177 -24.53 -0.08 -14.35
CA ASN A 177 -25.45 1.02 -14.71
C ASN A 177 -24.76 2.37 -14.99
N THR A 178 -23.45 2.39 -15.24
CA THR A 178 -22.70 3.61 -15.56
C THR A 178 -22.06 3.50 -16.94
N ASP A 179 -21.81 4.61 -17.63
CA ASP A 179 -20.93 4.61 -18.81
C ASP A 179 -19.47 4.60 -18.35
N PHE A 180 -18.60 3.80 -18.97
CA PHE A 180 -17.16 3.84 -18.70
C PHE A 180 -16.56 4.84 -19.66
N ALA A 181 -16.53 6.10 -19.25
CA ALA A 181 -16.14 7.20 -20.11
C ALA A 181 -15.29 8.21 -19.34
N TRP A 182 -14.51 8.97 -20.10
CA TRP A 182 -13.77 10.09 -19.59
C TRP A 182 -14.72 11.23 -19.20
N VAL A 183 -14.70 11.60 -17.92
CA VAL A 183 -15.42 12.73 -17.35
C VAL A 183 -14.56 13.98 -17.49
N GLU A 184 -15.07 14.98 -18.22
CA GLU A 184 -14.35 16.23 -18.44
C GLU A 184 -14.46 17.17 -17.24
N LEU A 185 -13.30 17.60 -16.75
CA LEU A 185 -13.19 18.53 -15.64
C LEU A 185 -13.57 19.96 -16.05
N PRO A 186 -14.17 20.74 -15.13
CA PRO A 186 -14.54 22.13 -15.41
C PRO A 186 -13.34 23.08 -15.55
N LYS A 187 -12.12 22.64 -15.22
CA LYS A 187 -10.86 23.38 -15.32
C LYS A 187 -9.80 22.43 -15.91
N GLY A 188 -8.74 22.97 -16.52
CA GLY A 188 -7.66 22.14 -17.06
C GLY A 188 -6.47 21.97 -16.11
N ALA A 189 -5.45 21.29 -16.59
CA ALA A 189 -4.24 20.95 -15.83
C ALA A 189 -3.53 22.20 -15.33
N SER A 190 -3.52 23.30 -16.10
CA SER A 190 -2.92 24.56 -15.68
C SER A 190 -3.48 25.12 -14.37
N TYR A 191 -4.70 24.75 -13.98
CA TYR A 191 -5.29 25.12 -12.69
C TYR A 191 -4.86 24.16 -11.59
N TYR A 192 -5.15 22.86 -11.76
CA TYR A 192 -4.98 21.89 -10.67
C TYR A 192 -3.49 21.62 -10.36
N LEU A 193 -2.63 21.73 -11.37
CA LEU A 193 -1.20 21.43 -11.28
C LEU A 193 -0.33 22.69 -11.37
N ASP A 194 -0.92 23.88 -11.18
CA ASP A 194 -0.23 25.17 -11.23
C ASP A 194 0.97 25.22 -10.27
N GLN A 195 2.16 25.46 -10.80
CA GLN A 195 3.38 25.67 -9.99
C GLN A 195 3.76 27.14 -9.85
N GLU A 196 3.24 28.01 -10.71
CA GLU A 196 3.64 29.42 -10.80
C GLU A 196 2.84 30.33 -9.85
N GLY A 197 1.74 29.83 -9.30
CA GLY A 197 0.84 30.59 -8.43
C GLY A 197 -0.13 31.47 -9.21
N THR A 198 -0.33 31.19 -10.50
CA THR A 198 -1.33 31.88 -11.35
C THR A 198 -2.73 31.79 -10.75
N TYR A 199 -3.05 30.66 -10.13
CA TYR A 199 -4.36 30.38 -9.55
C TYR A 199 -4.40 30.43 -8.02
N ALA A 200 -3.27 30.76 -7.38
CA ALA A 200 -3.22 31.03 -5.96
C ALA A 200 -3.86 32.39 -5.61
N GLU A 201 -4.59 32.47 -4.50
CA GLU A 201 -5.34 33.63 -3.99
C GLU A 201 -4.47 34.90 -3.89
N ASN A 202 -3.18 34.73 -3.60
CA ASN A 202 -2.21 35.83 -3.48
C ASN A 202 -1.13 35.82 -4.57
N GLY A 203 -1.38 35.12 -5.69
CA GLY A 203 -0.43 34.99 -6.79
C GLY A 203 0.80 34.14 -6.47
N LYS A 204 0.76 33.36 -5.36
CA LYS A 204 1.81 32.44 -4.92
C LYS A 204 1.27 31.45 -3.88
N TYR A 205 1.70 30.19 -3.97
CA TYR A 205 1.53 29.19 -2.91
C TYR A 205 2.56 29.40 -1.78
N LEU A 206 2.11 29.58 -0.55
CA LEU A 206 3.01 29.81 0.58
C LEU A 206 3.83 28.57 0.97
N LEU A 207 3.26 27.37 0.80
CA LEU A 207 3.93 26.10 1.11
C LEU A 207 4.10 25.21 -0.15
N GLY A 208 3.88 25.77 -1.34
CA GLY A 208 3.97 25.06 -2.63
C GLY A 208 2.66 24.39 -3.05
N ASN A 209 2.61 23.95 -4.31
CA ASN A 209 1.54 23.13 -4.88
C ASN A 209 2.14 21.90 -5.58
N ALA A 210 3.21 21.35 -5.01
CA ALA A 210 3.85 20.18 -5.57
C ALA A 210 2.82 19.06 -5.71
N ASN A 211 2.77 18.45 -6.89
CA ASN A 211 1.85 17.37 -7.23
C ASN A 211 0.37 17.71 -7.05
N GLY A 212 0.01 18.99 -7.15
CA GLY A 212 -1.36 19.46 -7.02
C GLY A 212 -1.88 19.55 -5.59
N ASP A 213 -1.03 19.36 -4.55
CA ASP A 213 -1.44 19.28 -3.13
C ASP A 213 -2.41 20.39 -2.67
N ALA A 214 -2.30 21.61 -3.21
CA ALA A 214 -3.20 22.73 -2.88
C ALA A 214 -4.60 22.61 -3.52
N HIS A 215 -4.70 21.93 -4.67
CA HIS A 215 -5.91 21.84 -5.50
C HIS A 215 -6.46 20.41 -5.66
N THR A 216 -5.81 19.38 -5.11
CA THR A 216 -6.29 17.97 -5.22
C THR A 216 -7.72 17.81 -4.68
N GLY A 217 -8.05 18.43 -3.54
CA GLY A 217 -9.41 18.38 -3.01
C GLY A 217 -10.43 19.04 -3.95
N GLU A 218 -10.03 20.09 -4.67
CA GLU A 218 -10.87 20.73 -5.66
C GLU A 218 -11.01 19.89 -6.93
N PHE A 219 -9.94 19.23 -7.38
CA PHE A 219 -9.94 18.29 -8.48
C PHE A 219 -10.95 17.17 -8.24
N VAL A 220 -10.87 16.50 -7.08
CA VAL A 220 -11.78 15.39 -6.74
C VAL A 220 -13.22 15.89 -6.60
N ARG A 221 -13.47 16.99 -5.89
CA ARG A 221 -14.81 17.61 -5.81
C ARG A 221 -15.39 17.93 -7.18
N ASP A 222 -14.59 18.56 -8.04
CA ASP A 222 -15.02 19.01 -9.36
C ASP A 222 -15.29 17.80 -10.28
N LEU A 223 -14.50 16.72 -10.16
CA LEU A 223 -14.74 15.43 -10.83
C LEU A 223 -16.06 14.80 -10.38
N LEU A 224 -16.31 14.71 -9.07
CA LEU A 224 -17.54 14.11 -8.54
C LEU A 224 -18.79 14.88 -8.99
N LYS A 225 -18.73 16.21 -8.96
CA LYS A 225 -19.82 17.05 -9.48
C LYS A 225 -20.04 16.87 -10.99
N ALA A 226 -18.98 16.63 -11.75
CA ALA A 226 -19.08 16.38 -13.19
C ALA A 226 -19.60 14.97 -13.52
N ALA A 227 -19.44 14.01 -12.61
CA ALA A 227 -19.89 12.62 -12.76
C ALA A 227 -21.28 12.35 -12.16
N ASP A 228 -21.82 13.26 -11.34
CA ASP A 228 -23.09 13.12 -10.60
C ASP A 228 -24.31 12.81 -11.47
N ASP A 229 -24.34 13.31 -12.71
CA ASP A 229 -25.45 13.00 -13.64
C ASP A 229 -25.30 11.66 -14.37
N GLN A 230 -24.13 11.02 -14.26
CA GLN A 230 -23.75 9.78 -14.95
C GLN A 230 -23.67 8.58 -13.99
N ILE A 231 -23.57 8.83 -12.69
CA ILE A 231 -23.27 7.82 -11.67
C ILE A 231 -24.21 7.99 -10.49
N ASP A 232 -24.94 6.92 -10.15
CA ASP A 232 -25.64 6.81 -8.88
C ASP A 232 -24.66 6.29 -7.82
N PHE A 233 -24.16 7.19 -6.97
CA PHE A 233 -23.21 6.85 -5.91
C PHE A 233 -23.84 5.97 -4.83
N SER A 234 -25.17 6.02 -4.65
CA SER A 234 -25.86 5.22 -3.63
C SER A 234 -25.79 3.72 -3.92
N GLU A 235 -25.64 3.34 -5.19
CA GLU A 235 -25.43 1.96 -5.61
C GLU A 235 -24.09 1.40 -5.11
N TYR A 236 -23.08 2.24 -4.86
CA TYR A 236 -21.77 1.82 -4.37
C TYR A 236 -21.60 1.96 -2.85
N ALA A 237 -22.59 2.56 -2.17
CA ALA A 237 -22.50 2.83 -0.75
C ALA A 237 -22.67 1.58 0.12
N VAL A 238 -21.92 1.53 1.20
CA VAL A 238 -22.07 0.59 2.31
C VAL A 238 -22.30 1.43 3.56
N ASP A 239 -23.39 1.16 4.29
CA ASP A 239 -23.78 1.91 5.49
C ASP A 239 -23.86 3.44 5.30
N GLY A 240 -24.24 3.87 4.09
CA GLY A 240 -24.43 5.29 3.75
C GLY A 240 -23.17 6.03 3.30
N GLU A 241 -22.05 5.33 3.09
CA GLU A 241 -20.82 5.90 2.55
C GLU A 241 -20.28 5.05 1.39
N VAL A 242 -19.82 5.68 0.31
CA VAL A 242 -19.06 5.01 -0.75
C VAL A 242 -17.68 4.68 -0.19
N PRO A 243 -17.29 3.39 -0.06
CA PRO A 243 -16.07 3.02 0.66
C PRO A 243 -14.80 3.66 0.08
N ASN A 244 -14.70 3.71 -1.25
CA ASN A 244 -13.60 4.35 -1.97
C ASN A 244 -13.97 4.62 -3.43
N ILE A 245 -13.44 5.70 -4.00
CA ILE A 245 -13.49 5.99 -5.43
C ILE A 245 -12.11 5.80 -6.04
N PHE A 246 -12.06 5.11 -7.18
CA PHE A 246 -10.85 4.84 -7.93
C PHE A 246 -10.71 5.81 -9.10
N VAL A 247 -9.81 6.79 -8.99
CA VAL A 247 -9.67 7.88 -9.96
C VAL A 247 -8.46 7.62 -10.88
N VAL A 248 -8.71 7.49 -12.18
CA VAL A 248 -7.64 7.49 -13.18
C VAL A 248 -7.60 8.86 -13.83
N HIS A 249 -6.52 9.61 -13.63
CA HIS A 249 -6.38 10.93 -14.25
C HIS A 249 -5.64 10.85 -15.59
N GLU A 250 -6.01 11.71 -16.52
CA GLU A 250 -5.28 11.92 -17.77
C GLU A 250 -3.83 12.36 -17.50
N GLY A 251 -2.90 11.94 -18.36
CA GLY A 251 -1.46 12.18 -18.20
C GLY A 251 -0.71 11.14 -17.35
N THR A 252 0.55 11.47 -17.04
CA THR A 252 1.48 10.63 -16.28
C THR A 252 1.47 10.97 -14.79
N GLY A 253 2.00 10.06 -13.96
CA GLY A 253 2.17 10.28 -12.53
C GLY A 253 3.57 10.81 -12.18
N ALA A 254 3.66 11.61 -11.12
CA ALA A 254 4.93 12.10 -10.60
C ALA A 254 5.82 10.99 -10.02
N GLU A 255 5.26 9.83 -9.68
CA GLU A 255 6.02 8.65 -9.30
C GLU A 255 6.87 8.07 -10.44
N PHE A 256 6.56 8.44 -11.70
CA PHE A 256 7.37 8.13 -12.89
C PHE A 256 8.33 9.26 -13.27
N SER A 257 7.92 10.52 -13.13
CA SER A 257 8.62 11.68 -13.71
C SER A 257 9.34 12.58 -12.70
N ARG A 258 8.92 12.57 -11.42
CA ARG A 258 9.18 13.59 -10.38
C ARG A 258 8.72 14.99 -10.70
N ASP A 259 7.97 15.16 -11.78
CA ASP A 259 7.46 16.46 -12.16
C ASP A 259 6.48 16.96 -11.08
N PRO A 260 6.75 18.10 -10.42
CA PRO A 260 5.84 18.67 -9.45
C PRO A 260 4.52 19.13 -10.10
N ALA A 261 4.48 19.31 -11.42
CA ALA A 261 3.27 19.60 -12.19
C ALA A 261 2.53 18.33 -12.67
N GLN A 262 2.67 17.21 -11.95
CA GLN A 262 1.92 15.97 -12.17
C GLN A 262 1.40 15.44 -10.83
N PHE A 263 0.21 14.82 -10.79
CA PHE A 263 -0.24 14.15 -9.57
C PHE A 263 0.68 12.99 -9.21
N TRP A 264 0.94 12.81 -7.92
CA TRP A 264 1.61 11.60 -7.42
C TRP A 264 0.54 10.61 -6.99
N SER A 265 0.58 9.36 -7.44
CA SER A 265 -0.41 8.35 -7.06
C SER A 265 -0.58 8.22 -5.53
N HIS A 266 -1.81 8.35 -5.04
CA HIS A 266 -2.07 8.33 -3.59
C HIS A 266 -3.51 7.96 -3.24
N LYS A 267 -3.71 7.54 -1.97
CA LYS A 267 -5.01 7.54 -1.29
C LYS A 267 -5.13 8.73 -0.35
N TRP A 268 -6.30 9.37 -0.33
CA TRP A 268 -6.66 10.37 0.67
C TRP A 268 -8.17 10.42 0.93
N SER A 269 -8.62 11.45 1.65
CA SER A 269 -10.03 11.76 1.86
C SER A 269 -10.33 13.16 1.36
N LEU A 270 -11.47 13.34 0.69
CA LEU A 270 -11.91 14.61 0.11
C LEU A 270 -12.03 15.70 1.18
N LEU A 271 -12.57 15.35 2.36
CA LEU A 271 -12.66 16.29 3.48
C LEU A 271 -11.28 16.82 3.87
N SER A 272 -10.30 15.93 4.02
CA SER A 272 -8.94 16.30 4.41
C SER A 272 -8.23 17.07 3.29
N ALA A 273 -8.38 16.65 2.04
CA ALA A 273 -7.80 17.33 0.88
C ALA A 273 -8.33 18.76 0.75
N LEU A 274 -9.64 18.99 0.92
CA LEU A 274 -10.23 20.33 0.96
C LEU A 274 -9.77 21.15 2.16
N PHE A 275 -9.57 20.50 3.32
CA PHE A 275 -9.15 21.18 4.55
C PHE A 275 -7.71 21.69 4.46
N TYR A 276 -6.79 20.84 4.00
CA TYR A 276 -5.36 21.14 3.90
C TYR A 276 -4.96 21.82 2.59
N GLY A 277 -5.74 21.70 1.50
CA GLY A 277 -5.46 22.42 0.24
C GLY A 277 -5.27 23.93 0.48
N LYS A 278 -6.12 24.51 1.34
CA LYS A 278 -6.02 25.93 1.72
C LYS A 278 -4.80 26.27 2.58
N TYR A 279 -4.28 25.30 3.32
CA TYR A 279 -3.06 25.45 4.10
C TYR A 279 -1.84 25.60 3.19
N TYR A 280 -1.76 24.82 2.11
CA TYR A 280 -0.68 24.95 1.13
C TYR A 280 -0.65 26.33 0.46
N GLU A 281 -1.83 26.85 0.17
CA GLU A 281 -2.00 28.15 -0.48
C GLU A 281 -1.75 29.32 0.48
N THR A 282 -2.32 29.29 1.69
CA THR A 282 -2.42 30.46 2.59
C THR A 282 -1.70 30.32 3.93
N GLY A 283 -1.10 29.17 4.22
CA GLY A 283 -0.51 28.85 5.51
C GLY A 283 -1.53 28.69 6.65
N LYS A 284 -2.82 28.63 6.33
CA LYS A 284 -3.95 28.43 7.25
C LYS A 284 -4.85 27.35 6.71
N ASP A 285 -5.31 26.45 7.58
CA ASP A 285 -6.34 25.48 7.22
C ASP A 285 -7.64 26.16 6.77
N ALA A 286 -8.49 25.40 6.06
CA ALA A 286 -9.70 25.95 5.44
C ALA A 286 -10.67 26.58 6.44
N ALA A 287 -10.81 26.05 7.66
CA ALA A 287 -11.72 26.61 8.67
C ALA A 287 -11.18 27.94 9.22
N THR A 288 -9.89 27.97 9.58
CA THR A 288 -9.20 29.17 10.03
C THR A 288 -9.21 30.26 8.95
N HIS A 289 -9.05 29.88 7.68
CA HIS A 289 -9.13 30.78 6.55
C HIS A 289 -10.55 31.36 6.37
N ALA A 290 -11.58 30.51 6.44
CA ALA A 290 -12.98 30.92 6.33
C ALA A 290 -13.49 31.72 7.54
N GLY A 291 -12.73 31.76 8.65
CA GLY A 291 -13.11 32.49 9.86
C GLY A 291 -14.22 31.82 10.66
N VAL A 292 -14.39 30.51 10.52
CA VAL A 292 -15.39 29.68 11.20
C VAL A 292 -14.72 28.62 12.09
N SER A 293 -15.50 27.95 12.94
CA SER A 293 -14.97 26.82 13.70
C SER A 293 -14.74 25.60 12.79
N GLN A 294 -13.77 24.75 13.12
CA GLN A 294 -13.50 23.52 12.37
C GLN A 294 -14.75 22.64 12.23
N GLY A 295 -15.55 22.49 13.29
CA GLY A 295 -16.78 21.70 13.24
C GLY A 295 -17.86 22.32 12.35
N GLU A 296 -17.96 23.65 12.29
CA GLU A 296 -18.88 24.34 11.38
C GLU A 296 -18.46 24.14 9.93
N TRP A 297 -17.17 24.29 9.62
CA TRP A 297 -16.62 24.03 8.29
C TRP A 297 -16.86 22.59 7.84
N ILE A 298 -16.53 21.60 8.68
CA ILE A 298 -16.73 20.17 8.36
C ILE A 298 -18.20 19.87 8.05
N ASN A 299 -19.14 20.38 8.86
CA ASN A 299 -20.57 20.12 8.62
C ASN A 299 -21.06 20.71 7.30
N ASP A 300 -20.59 21.90 6.95
CA ASP A 300 -20.94 22.56 5.68
C ASP A 300 -20.34 21.82 4.48
N THR A 301 -19.06 21.44 4.56
CA THR A 301 -18.38 20.67 3.51
C THR A 301 -19.03 19.31 3.28
N ILE A 302 -19.36 18.57 4.34
CA ILE A 302 -20.05 17.28 4.21
C ILE A 302 -21.38 17.46 3.47
N ALA A 303 -22.18 18.45 3.86
CA ALA A 303 -23.51 18.66 3.30
C ALA A 303 -23.51 19.13 1.84
N ASN A 304 -22.54 19.97 1.45
CA ASN A 304 -22.56 20.65 0.16
C ASN A 304 -21.56 20.11 -0.86
N GLU A 305 -20.51 19.42 -0.41
CA GLU A 305 -19.37 19.02 -1.25
C GLU A 305 -19.08 17.52 -1.25
N MET A 306 -19.72 16.75 -0.36
CA MET A 306 -19.41 15.32 -0.18
C MET A 306 -20.65 14.41 -0.17
N THR A 307 -21.86 14.97 -0.23
CA THR A 307 -23.09 14.19 -0.23
C THR A 307 -23.67 14.13 -1.64
N TYR A 308 -23.66 12.94 -2.22
CA TYR A 308 -24.17 12.66 -3.57
C TYR A 308 -25.17 11.51 -3.46
N ASP A 309 -26.32 11.59 -4.13
CA ASP A 309 -27.39 10.58 -4.05
C ASP A 309 -27.81 10.16 -2.62
N GLY A 310 -27.68 11.08 -1.66
CA GLY A 310 -28.00 10.82 -0.25
C GLY A 310 -26.97 9.98 0.49
N VAL A 311 -25.81 9.70 -0.10
CA VAL A 311 -24.69 8.97 0.51
C VAL A 311 -23.44 9.85 0.60
N LEU A 312 -22.58 9.53 1.57
CA LEU A 312 -21.31 10.20 1.76
C LEU A 312 -20.27 9.67 0.75
N VAL A 313 -19.51 10.58 0.17
CA VAL A 313 -18.43 10.29 -0.75
C VAL A 313 -17.19 11.02 -0.26
N ASN A 314 -16.22 10.29 0.27
CA ASN A 314 -15.08 10.89 0.97
C ASN A 314 -13.74 10.28 0.54
N ASN A 315 -13.59 8.95 0.62
CA ASN A 315 -12.30 8.33 0.35
C ASN A 315 -12.09 8.16 -1.15
N TYR A 316 -10.87 8.48 -1.60
CA TYR A 316 -10.46 8.26 -2.97
C TYR A 316 -9.02 7.77 -3.02
N ASN A 317 -8.69 7.08 -4.09
CA ASN A 317 -7.33 6.92 -4.55
C ASN A 317 -7.22 7.41 -6.00
N ILE A 318 -6.04 7.89 -6.39
CA ILE A 318 -5.79 8.51 -7.69
C ILE A 318 -4.53 7.94 -8.32
N GLN A 319 -4.58 7.60 -9.62
CA GLN A 319 -3.49 7.00 -10.40
C GLN A 319 -3.47 7.56 -11.83
N PRO A 320 -2.32 7.51 -12.53
CA PRO A 320 -2.23 8.07 -13.86
C PRO A 320 -2.78 7.15 -14.95
N GLY A 321 -3.21 7.75 -16.05
CA GLY A 321 -3.68 7.05 -17.24
C GLY A 321 -2.55 6.46 -18.07
N ILE A 322 -1.34 7.00 -17.96
CA ILE A 322 -0.12 6.51 -18.64
C ILE A 322 1.09 6.60 -17.72
N GLY A 323 2.17 5.89 -18.04
CA GLY A 323 3.44 5.95 -17.32
C GLY A 323 4.55 6.69 -18.08
N GLY A 324 5.65 6.97 -17.38
CA GLY A 324 6.89 7.52 -17.95
C GLY A 324 7.10 9.01 -17.66
N ASN A 325 8.33 9.48 -17.83
CA ASN A 325 8.66 10.90 -17.77
C ASN A 325 8.32 11.57 -19.10
N VAL A 326 7.03 11.66 -19.45
CA VAL A 326 6.60 12.09 -20.79
C VAL A 326 6.92 13.56 -21.09
N ALA A 327 7.05 14.38 -20.04
CA ALA A 327 7.44 15.78 -20.15
C ALA A 327 8.96 16.01 -20.27
N GLY A 328 9.78 15.00 -19.95
CA GLY A 328 11.23 15.15 -19.86
C GLY A 328 11.67 16.06 -18.71
N TYR A 329 10.97 16.01 -17.57
CA TYR A 329 11.31 16.82 -16.41
C TYR A 329 12.66 16.38 -15.81
N ASP A 330 13.56 17.34 -15.58
CA ASP A 330 14.85 17.15 -14.93
C ASP A 330 14.77 17.67 -13.48
N ALA A 331 14.60 16.76 -12.54
CA ALA A 331 14.56 17.09 -11.11
C ALA A 331 15.87 17.71 -10.57
N ALA A 332 17.01 17.54 -11.26
CA ALA A 332 18.28 18.12 -10.83
C ALA A 332 18.39 19.60 -11.18
N THR A 333 17.71 20.04 -12.25
CA THR A 333 17.75 21.41 -12.73
C THR A 333 16.44 22.17 -12.60
N ASP A 334 15.36 21.49 -12.18
CA ASP A 334 14.01 22.05 -12.07
C ASP A 334 13.56 22.65 -13.42
N SER A 335 13.75 21.87 -14.49
CA SER A 335 13.48 22.30 -15.87
C SER A 335 13.08 21.13 -16.78
N TYR A 336 12.62 21.45 -18.00
CA TYR A 336 12.22 20.45 -18.99
C TYR A 336 13.30 20.27 -20.07
N ASP A 337 13.71 19.03 -20.29
CA ASP A 337 14.61 18.59 -21.37
C ASP A 337 13.96 17.42 -22.11
N GLU A 338 13.55 17.66 -23.36
CA GLU A 338 12.94 16.66 -24.24
C GLU A 338 13.80 15.39 -24.39
N SER A 339 15.12 15.48 -24.22
CA SER A 339 16.01 14.32 -24.29
C SER A 339 15.89 13.36 -23.10
N LEU A 340 15.31 13.81 -21.98
CA LEU A 340 14.98 12.98 -20.82
C LEU A 340 13.59 12.36 -20.90
N ALA A 341 12.82 12.70 -21.95
CA ALA A 341 11.48 12.19 -22.11
C ALA A 341 11.48 10.66 -22.29
N THR A 342 10.62 9.98 -21.55
CA THR A 342 10.41 8.52 -21.66
C THR A 342 8.93 8.21 -21.67
N GLY A 343 8.56 7.13 -22.37
CA GLY A 343 7.16 6.77 -22.57
C GLY A 343 6.53 7.49 -23.78
N PRO A 344 5.19 7.60 -23.83
CA PRO A 344 4.24 7.12 -22.82
C PRO A 344 4.27 5.59 -22.70
N PHE A 345 4.32 5.09 -21.46
CA PHE A 345 4.13 3.67 -21.17
C PHE A 345 2.64 3.40 -20.92
N PRO A 346 2.11 2.22 -21.30
CA PRO A 346 0.74 1.88 -20.94
C PRO A 346 0.59 1.79 -19.41
N ALA A 347 -0.59 2.10 -18.89
CA ALA A 347 -0.91 1.86 -17.48
C ALA A 347 -0.70 0.39 -17.13
N GLN A 348 -0.21 0.13 -15.92
CA GLN A 348 0.16 -1.20 -15.44
C GLN A 348 -0.56 -1.53 -14.12
N PRO A 349 -0.88 -2.81 -13.85
CA PRO A 349 -1.70 -3.20 -12.70
C PRO A 349 -1.05 -2.94 -11.34
N GLY A 350 0.28 -2.83 -11.25
CA GLY A 350 0.99 -2.74 -9.97
C GLY A 350 0.62 -1.54 -9.10
N VAL A 351 0.68 -0.31 -9.65
CA VAL A 351 0.26 0.91 -8.94
C VAL A 351 -1.23 0.86 -8.61
N TYR A 352 -2.04 0.36 -9.54
CA TYR A 352 -3.49 0.26 -9.39
C TYR A 352 -3.86 -0.69 -8.25
N ALA A 353 -3.20 -1.86 -8.19
CA ALA A 353 -3.41 -2.85 -7.15
C ALA A 353 -2.88 -2.41 -5.79
N HIS A 354 -1.74 -1.70 -5.75
CA HIS A 354 -1.22 -1.10 -4.52
C HIS A 354 -2.22 -0.12 -3.90
N GLU A 355 -2.71 0.82 -4.71
CA GLU A 355 -3.64 1.85 -4.26
C GLU A 355 -4.99 1.28 -3.83
N PHE A 356 -5.49 0.25 -4.53
CA PHE A 356 -6.69 -0.45 -4.09
C PHE A 356 -6.46 -1.26 -2.81
N GLY A 357 -5.23 -1.73 -2.55
CA GLY A 357 -4.85 -2.31 -1.25
C GLY A 357 -5.14 -1.37 -0.08
N HIS A 358 -4.91 -0.07 -0.23
CA HIS A 358 -5.27 0.92 0.79
C HIS A 358 -6.77 1.15 0.95
N ALA A 359 -7.55 0.97 -0.13
CA ALA A 359 -9.01 0.97 -0.07
C ALA A 359 -9.53 -0.23 0.75
N LEU A 360 -8.80 -1.34 0.74
CA LEU A 360 -9.06 -2.51 1.60
C LEU A 360 -8.49 -2.38 3.02
N GLY A 361 -7.87 -1.26 3.37
CA GLY A 361 -7.40 -0.95 4.72
C GLY A 361 -5.95 -1.32 5.03
N LEU A 362 -5.17 -1.75 4.03
CA LEU A 362 -3.75 -2.04 4.21
C LEU A 362 -2.91 -0.75 4.31
N PRO A 363 -1.86 -0.72 5.17
CA PRO A 363 -0.90 0.36 5.21
C PRO A 363 0.18 0.20 4.13
N ASP A 364 0.99 1.24 3.96
CA ASP A 364 2.29 1.15 3.31
C ASP A 364 3.27 0.32 4.16
N PHE A 365 4.00 -0.58 3.52
CA PHE A 365 5.08 -1.37 4.15
C PHE A 365 6.48 -1.02 3.62
N TYR A 366 6.61 -0.02 2.75
CA TYR A 366 7.87 0.72 2.57
C TYR A 366 7.98 1.82 3.63
N ASP A 367 9.18 2.36 3.79
CA ASP A 367 9.41 3.52 4.64
C ASP A 367 9.04 4.80 3.90
N THR A 368 7.97 5.45 4.34
CA THR A 368 7.40 6.60 3.64
C THR A 368 8.24 7.86 3.76
N VAL A 369 9.25 7.88 4.64
CA VAL A 369 10.23 8.97 4.75
C VAL A 369 11.57 8.62 4.07
N TYR A 370 11.65 7.46 3.41
CA TYR A 370 12.76 7.04 2.55
C TYR A 370 14.14 6.93 3.28
N SER A 371 14.14 6.74 4.60
CA SER A 371 15.36 6.40 5.34
C SER A 371 15.81 4.95 5.14
N SER A 372 14.90 4.10 4.65
CA SER A 372 15.08 2.67 4.40
C SER A 372 14.15 2.21 3.26
N GLU A 373 14.15 0.91 2.97
CA GLU A 373 13.26 0.32 1.94
C GLU A 373 12.05 -0.41 2.55
N GLY A 374 11.85 -0.35 3.88
CA GLY A 374 10.82 -1.14 4.57
C GLY A 374 10.94 -2.64 4.29
N VAL A 375 9.93 -3.24 3.65
CA VAL A 375 9.96 -4.65 3.17
C VAL A 375 10.45 -4.80 1.72
N GLY A 376 10.90 -3.73 1.08
CA GLY A 376 11.50 -3.75 -0.26
C GLY A 376 10.56 -4.25 -1.35
N ASN A 377 11.11 -4.98 -2.31
CA ASN A 377 10.39 -5.47 -3.48
C ASN A 377 9.54 -6.74 -3.22
N TYR A 378 9.46 -7.18 -1.96
CA TYR A 378 8.80 -8.44 -1.59
C TYR A 378 7.31 -8.33 -1.30
N SER A 379 6.75 -7.12 -1.20
CA SER A 379 5.31 -6.90 -0.98
C SER A 379 4.70 -5.95 -2.00
N MET A 380 3.49 -6.29 -2.48
CA MET A 380 2.61 -5.38 -3.22
C MET A 380 2.44 -4.02 -2.51
N MET A 381 2.38 -4.00 -1.18
CA MET A 381 2.24 -2.78 -0.37
C MET A 381 3.57 -2.05 -0.14
N ALA A 382 4.61 -2.40 -0.92
CA ALA A 382 5.94 -1.82 -0.91
C ALA A 382 6.49 -1.65 -2.33
N GLY A 383 7.80 -1.80 -2.53
CA GLY A 383 8.42 -1.74 -3.86
C GLY A 383 7.94 -2.84 -4.82
N GLY A 384 7.26 -3.86 -4.30
CA GLY A 384 6.73 -4.97 -5.06
C GLY A 384 5.71 -4.57 -6.14
N SER A 385 4.99 -3.47 -5.96
CA SER A 385 4.09 -2.88 -6.95
C SER A 385 4.81 -2.47 -8.25
N TRP A 386 6.13 -2.30 -8.21
CA TRP A 386 6.97 -1.91 -9.35
C TRP A 386 7.70 -3.06 -10.02
N MET A 387 7.44 -4.31 -9.61
CA MET A 387 8.08 -5.46 -10.26
C MET A 387 7.56 -5.66 -11.68
N ARG A 388 8.38 -6.31 -12.51
CA ARG A 388 8.19 -6.28 -13.97
C ARG A 388 8.74 -7.50 -14.68
N TYR A 389 8.02 -7.92 -15.71
CA TYR A 389 8.42 -8.98 -16.59
C TYR A 389 7.94 -8.69 -18.02
N PRO A 390 8.83 -8.58 -19.02
CA PRO A 390 10.30 -8.68 -18.94
C PRO A 390 10.96 -7.57 -18.10
N ASP A 391 12.20 -7.79 -17.66
CA ASP A 391 12.94 -6.81 -16.84
C ASP A 391 13.48 -5.63 -17.66
N ALA A 392 12.61 -4.68 -17.96
CA ALA A 392 12.97 -3.39 -18.52
C ALA A 392 12.04 -2.28 -18.02
N ALA A 393 12.56 -1.05 -17.87
CA ALA A 393 11.84 0.07 -17.26
C ALA A 393 10.45 0.36 -17.86
N ALA A 394 10.25 0.12 -19.16
CA ALA A 394 8.97 0.30 -19.84
C ALA A 394 7.85 -0.65 -19.33
N TYR A 395 8.21 -1.70 -18.60
CA TYR A 395 7.30 -2.72 -18.05
C TYR A 395 7.12 -2.60 -16.53
N SER A 396 7.69 -1.57 -15.90
CA SER A 396 7.59 -1.36 -14.45
C SER A 396 6.13 -1.41 -13.97
N GLY A 397 5.85 -2.37 -13.07
CA GLY A 397 4.53 -2.58 -12.49
C GLY A 397 3.61 -3.54 -13.28
N ASN A 398 4.08 -4.13 -14.39
CA ASN A 398 3.27 -5.11 -15.12
C ASN A 398 3.26 -6.51 -14.46
N SER A 399 4.25 -6.81 -13.64
CA SER A 399 4.36 -8.09 -12.94
C SER A 399 4.73 -7.85 -11.49
N PRO A 400 3.86 -7.16 -10.71
CA PRO A 400 4.10 -6.87 -9.31
C PRO A 400 4.29 -8.16 -8.49
N THR A 401 4.95 -8.11 -7.33
CA THR A 401 4.87 -9.24 -6.39
C THR A 401 3.48 -9.37 -5.80
N LEU A 402 3.15 -10.57 -5.32
CA LEU A 402 1.92 -10.78 -4.56
C LEU A 402 1.92 -9.98 -3.26
N PHE A 403 0.73 -9.85 -2.66
CA PHE A 403 0.61 -9.31 -1.30
C PHE A 403 1.40 -10.18 -0.30
N ASP A 404 2.05 -9.53 0.66
CA ASP A 404 2.78 -10.18 1.74
C ASP A 404 1.85 -11.05 2.62
N PRO A 405 2.38 -12.01 3.38
CA PRO A 405 1.55 -12.95 4.11
C PRO A 405 0.75 -12.29 5.24
N PHE A 406 1.21 -11.16 5.80
CA PHE A 406 0.38 -10.41 6.76
C PHE A 406 -0.84 -9.80 6.05
N SER A 407 -0.64 -9.13 4.93
CA SER A 407 -1.71 -8.54 4.12
C SER A 407 -2.74 -9.60 3.69
N LYS A 408 -2.29 -10.79 3.27
CA LYS A 408 -3.18 -11.91 2.93
C LYS A 408 -4.01 -12.38 4.13
N ILE A 409 -3.40 -12.53 5.31
CA ILE A 409 -4.12 -12.92 6.53
C ILE A 409 -5.10 -11.82 6.96
N PHE A 410 -4.67 -10.55 6.93
CA PHE A 410 -5.47 -9.38 7.29
C PHE A 410 -6.75 -9.28 6.44
N LEU A 411 -6.66 -9.59 5.15
CA LEU A 411 -7.79 -9.60 4.22
C LEU A 411 -8.57 -10.92 4.21
N GLY A 412 -8.19 -11.91 5.02
CA GLY A 412 -8.82 -13.23 5.08
C GLY A 412 -8.51 -14.15 3.89
N TRP A 413 -7.50 -13.82 3.09
CA TRP A 413 -7.14 -14.56 1.88
C TRP A 413 -6.34 -15.84 2.15
N ALA A 414 -5.71 -15.92 3.32
CA ALA A 414 -4.93 -17.07 3.74
C ALA A 414 -5.20 -17.47 5.19
N ASP A 415 -5.20 -18.78 5.43
CA ASP A 415 -5.39 -19.46 6.70
C ASP A 415 -4.06 -20.12 7.09
N PRO A 416 -3.21 -19.50 7.91
CA PRO A 416 -1.86 -19.99 8.13
C PRO A 416 -1.84 -21.33 8.89
N ILE A 417 -0.87 -22.19 8.55
CA ILE A 417 -0.54 -23.38 9.33
C ILE A 417 0.13 -22.93 10.63
N ASP A 418 -0.61 -22.97 11.73
CA ASP A 418 -0.06 -22.65 13.04
C ASP A 418 0.86 -23.78 13.54
N VAL A 419 2.10 -23.43 13.89
CA VAL A 419 2.97 -24.26 14.74
C VAL A 419 3.05 -23.59 16.10
N LYS A 420 2.66 -24.31 17.16
CA LYS A 420 2.48 -23.72 18.50
C LYS A 420 3.54 -24.20 19.50
N PRO A 421 3.85 -23.38 20.52
CA PRO A 421 4.70 -23.83 21.62
C PRO A 421 4.14 -25.09 22.30
N GLY A 422 4.95 -26.15 22.37
CA GLY A 422 4.58 -27.43 22.94
C GLY A 422 4.20 -28.52 21.92
N ASP A 423 4.06 -28.15 20.65
CA ASP A 423 3.91 -29.13 19.57
C ASP A 423 5.21 -29.93 19.36
N GLU A 424 5.05 -31.19 18.93
CA GLU A 424 6.18 -31.96 18.40
C GLU A 424 6.70 -31.32 17.11
N PRO A 425 8.00 -31.45 16.78
CA PRO A 425 8.54 -30.85 15.56
C PRO A 425 7.80 -31.28 14.30
N GLN A 426 7.37 -30.30 13.50
CA GLN A 426 6.58 -30.53 12.30
C GLN A 426 7.43 -30.37 11.05
N THR A 427 7.32 -31.30 10.10
CA THR A 427 7.89 -31.15 8.75
C THR A 427 6.77 -30.76 7.82
N ILE A 428 6.86 -29.58 7.23
CA ILE A 428 5.83 -28.97 6.38
C ILE A 428 6.42 -28.70 5.00
N THR A 429 5.64 -28.99 3.96
CA THR A 429 5.97 -28.67 2.57
C THR A 429 5.09 -27.50 2.12
N LEU A 430 5.72 -26.39 1.78
CA LEU A 430 5.11 -25.17 1.28
C LEU A 430 5.16 -25.17 -0.26
N PRO A 431 4.02 -25.19 -0.98
CA PRO A 431 4.00 -24.95 -2.42
C PRO A 431 4.47 -23.52 -2.73
N PRO A 432 4.86 -23.22 -3.98
CA PRO A 432 5.04 -21.83 -4.42
C PRO A 432 3.81 -21.00 -4.05
N VAL A 433 4.00 -19.80 -3.51
CA VAL A 433 2.89 -18.99 -2.96
C VAL A 433 1.80 -18.67 -3.99
N ASN A 434 2.14 -18.56 -5.28
CA ASN A 434 1.19 -18.35 -6.38
C ASN A 434 0.40 -19.62 -6.78
N GLU A 435 0.81 -20.79 -6.28
CA GLU A 435 0.17 -22.09 -6.50
C GLU A 435 -0.43 -22.66 -5.20
N ALA A 436 -0.33 -21.93 -4.09
CA ALA A 436 -0.82 -22.35 -2.80
C ALA A 436 -2.36 -22.34 -2.73
N SER A 437 -2.92 -23.16 -1.86
CA SER A 437 -4.27 -22.95 -1.34
C SER A 437 -4.23 -22.01 -0.13
N ALA A 438 -5.37 -21.46 0.24
CA ALA A 438 -5.50 -20.58 1.41
C ALA A 438 -4.85 -21.17 2.68
N ASP A 439 -4.92 -22.49 2.87
CA ASP A 439 -4.46 -23.21 4.06
C ASP A 439 -3.08 -23.89 3.94
N SER A 440 -2.34 -23.68 2.84
CA SER A 440 -1.06 -24.37 2.60
C SER A 440 0.14 -23.46 2.31
N GLY A 441 -0.09 -22.18 2.02
CA GLY A 441 0.98 -21.27 1.57
C GLY A 441 1.82 -20.64 2.67
N ILE A 442 1.34 -20.62 3.92
CA ILE A 442 1.94 -19.83 5.00
C ILE A 442 2.03 -20.66 6.28
N VAL A 443 3.21 -20.69 6.93
CA VAL A 443 3.37 -21.16 8.32
C VAL A 443 3.43 -19.97 9.25
N LYS A 444 2.67 -19.98 10.35
CA LYS A 444 2.71 -18.97 11.41
C LYS A 444 3.32 -19.55 12.69
N MET A 445 4.25 -18.80 13.28
CA MET A 445 4.88 -19.13 14.57
C MET A 445 4.89 -17.93 15.50
N GLU A 446 4.05 -17.97 16.54
CA GLU A 446 3.94 -16.90 17.53
C GLU A 446 5.17 -16.82 18.45
N VAL A 447 5.61 -15.60 18.76
CA VAL A 447 6.66 -15.37 19.75
C VAL A 447 6.07 -15.61 21.15
N PRO A 448 6.58 -16.58 21.93
CA PRO A 448 6.00 -16.90 23.22
C PRO A 448 6.03 -15.72 24.19
N GLY A 449 4.87 -15.38 24.75
CA GLY A 449 4.71 -14.27 25.70
C GLY A 449 4.37 -12.93 25.05
N SER A 450 4.29 -12.85 23.72
CA SER A 450 3.89 -11.63 23.00
C SER A 450 2.38 -11.34 23.02
N ASN A 451 1.57 -12.13 23.74
CA ASN A 451 0.11 -12.14 23.60
C ASN A 451 -0.39 -12.42 22.17
N GLY A 452 0.45 -13.02 21.31
CA GLY A 452 0.09 -13.32 19.92
C GLY A 452 0.22 -12.12 18.98
N THR A 453 0.65 -10.94 19.47
CA THR A 453 0.84 -9.75 18.63
C THR A 453 2.17 -9.75 17.89
N GLU A 454 3.16 -10.51 18.37
CA GLU A 454 4.48 -10.66 17.70
C GLU A 454 4.64 -12.10 17.23
N TYR A 455 4.93 -12.29 15.94
CA TYR A 455 5.05 -13.61 15.32
C TYR A 455 5.88 -13.59 14.03
N PHE A 456 6.23 -14.79 13.56
CA PHE A 456 6.89 -15.00 12.28
C PHE A 456 5.96 -15.68 11.29
N LEU A 457 6.02 -15.26 10.03
CA LEU A 457 5.34 -15.91 8.90
C LEU A 457 6.39 -16.44 7.93
N PHE A 458 6.17 -17.62 7.37
CA PHE A 458 7.06 -18.24 6.39
C PHE A 458 6.28 -18.64 5.15
N GLU A 459 6.78 -18.29 3.98
CA GLU A 459 6.19 -18.65 2.70
C GLU A 459 7.28 -19.02 1.68
N ASN A 460 6.91 -19.81 0.67
CA ASN A 460 7.80 -20.19 -0.42
C ASN A 460 7.55 -19.29 -1.64
N VAL A 461 8.51 -18.45 -1.96
CA VAL A 461 8.42 -17.51 -3.08
C VAL A 461 9.23 -18.05 -4.25
N GLN A 462 8.57 -18.21 -5.40
CA GLN A 462 9.19 -18.64 -6.66
C GLN A 462 8.89 -17.61 -7.75
N GLN A 463 9.75 -17.51 -8.78
CA GLN A 463 9.55 -16.61 -9.92
C GLN A 463 8.52 -17.19 -10.92
N LYS A 464 7.28 -17.34 -10.45
CA LYS A 464 6.13 -17.87 -11.20
C LYS A 464 4.93 -16.94 -11.05
N GLY A 465 3.99 -17.00 -11.99
CA GLY A 465 2.82 -16.12 -11.98
C GLY A 465 3.23 -14.65 -12.03
N PHE A 466 2.68 -13.83 -11.16
CA PHE A 466 3.05 -12.42 -11.02
C PHE A 466 4.46 -12.22 -10.41
N ASN A 467 4.90 -13.15 -9.56
CA ASN A 467 6.25 -13.13 -8.99
C ASN A 467 7.37 -13.37 -10.02
N GLN A 468 7.07 -13.62 -11.29
CA GLN A 468 8.08 -13.55 -12.37
C GLN A 468 8.81 -12.20 -12.39
N GLY A 469 8.17 -11.13 -11.92
CA GLY A 469 8.80 -9.82 -11.81
C GLY A 469 9.97 -9.74 -10.82
N LEU A 470 10.14 -10.74 -9.93
CA LEU A 470 11.30 -10.85 -9.05
C LEU A 470 12.60 -11.16 -9.79
N ILE A 471 12.56 -11.47 -11.10
CA ILE A 471 13.77 -11.54 -11.94
C ILE A 471 14.64 -10.28 -11.80
N ARG A 472 14.02 -9.13 -11.52
CA ARG A 472 14.68 -7.85 -11.23
C ARG A 472 15.62 -7.91 -10.02
N GLN A 473 15.38 -8.81 -9.06
CA GLN A 473 16.22 -9.05 -7.89
C GLN A 473 17.29 -10.13 -8.13
N GLY A 474 17.37 -10.67 -9.35
CA GLY A 474 18.32 -11.70 -9.77
C GLY A 474 17.65 -13.03 -10.12
N GLU A 475 18.31 -13.82 -10.96
CA GLU A 475 17.82 -15.15 -11.39
C GLU A 475 17.61 -16.12 -10.20
N ASP A 476 18.40 -15.94 -9.13
CA ASP A 476 18.33 -16.77 -7.92
C ASP A 476 17.39 -16.19 -6.84
N ALA A 477 16.60 -15.15 -7.13
CA ALA A 477 15.65 -14.54 -6.19
C ALA A 477 14.37 -15.36 -6.04
N HIS A 478 14.50 -16.51 -5.37
CA HIS A 478 13.44 -17.46 -5.00
C HIS A 478 13.85 -18.20 -3.72
N GLY A 479 12.92 -18.84 -3.01
CA GLY A 479 13.24 -19.62 -1.82
C GLY A 479 12.25 -19.37 -0.68
N LEU A 480 12.66 -19.77 0.52
CA LEU A 480 11.85 -19.53 1.71
C LEU A 480 12.08 -18.09 2.17
N LEU A 481 11.03 -17.29 2.21
CA LEU A 481 11.07 -15.95 2.80
C LEU A 481 10.50 -16.02 4.22
N ALA A 482 11.15 -15.33 5.15
CA ALA A 482 10.70 -15.26 6.53
C ALA A 482 10.36 -13.81 6.88
N TRP A 483 9.15 -13.62 7.38
CA TRP A 483 8.60 -12.35 7.78
C TRP A 483 8.50 -12.30 9.29
N HIS A 484 8.69 -11.13 9.86
CA HIS A 484 8.36 -10.85 11.26
C HIS A 484 7.32 -9.76 11.31
N VAL A 485 6.32 -9.99 12.16
CA VAL A 485 5.14 -9.14 12.30
C VAL A 485 5.02 -8.70 13.76
N ASP A 486 4.67 -7.43 13.93
CA ASP A 486 4.26 -6.84 15.19
C ASP A 486 2.95 -6.05 15.05
N GLU A 487 1.85 -6.68 15.44
CA GLU A 487 0.53 -6.06 15.38
C GLU A 487 0.37 -4.88 16.35
N ASN A 488 1.20 -4.74 17.40
CA ASN A 488 1.12 -3.54 18.25
C ASN A 488 1.52 -2.30 17.47
N ILE A 489 2.46 -2.43 16.53
CA ILE A 489 2.93 -1.33 15.69
C ILE A 489 1.99 -1.13 14.51
N ILE A 490 1.56 -2.22 13.85
CA ILE A 490 0.60 -2.12 12.74
C ILE A 490 -0.74 -1.53 13.21
N ASN A 491 -1.21 -1.84 14.42
CA ASN A 491 -2.44 -1.27 14.97
C ASN A 491 -2.38 0.27 15.12
N LEU A 492 -1.19 0.86 15.29
CA LEU A 492 -1.04 2.32 15.37
C LEU A 492 -1.36 3.02 14.06
N TYR A 493 -1.32 2.32 12.92
CA TYR A 493 -1.85 2.85 11.66
C TYR A 493 -3.35 3.14 11.76
N GLN A 494 -4.11 2.20 12.33
CA GLN A 494 -5.56 2.30 12.46
C GLN A 494 -6.01 3.20 13.61
N THR A 495 -5.15 3.45 14.60
CA THR A 495 -5.54 4.13 15.85
C THR A 495 -4.85 5.46 16.08
N ALA A 496 -3.74 5.73 15.40
CA ALA A 496 -2.90 6.90 15.59
C ALA A 496 -2.33 7.47 14.28
N GLY A 497 -2.72 6.94 13.11
CA GLY A 497 -2.21 7.35 11.80
C GLY A 497 -0.71 7.06 11.61
N PHE A 498 -0.15 6.14 12.39
CA PHE A 498 1.29 5.84 12.39
C PHE A 498 1.69 5.02 11.15
N ARG A 499 2.89 5.24 10.62
CA ARG A 499 3.43 4.48 9.50
C ARG A 499 4.21 3.27 10.00
N PRO A 500 3.75 2.02 9.77
CA PRO A 500 4.31 0.87 10.46
C PRO A 500 5.81 0.63 10.22
N ASN A 501 6.35 1.09 9.10
CA ASN A 501 7.72 0.79 8.67
C ASN A 501 8.65 2.02 8.59
N ASN A 502 8.34 3.10 9.31
CA ASN A 502 9.20 4.30 9.36
C ASN A 502 10.23 4.28 10.49
N VAL A 503 10.43 3.14 11.16
CA VAL A 503 11.37 3.01 12.28
C VAL A 503 12.23 1.76 12.13
N GLU A 504 13.30 1.90 11.36
CA GLU A 504 14.16 0.79 10.98
C GLU A 504 15.04 0.29 12.12
N ASN A 505 15.23 -1.03 12.16
CA ASN A 505 16.02 -1.66 13.20
C ASN A 505 16.95 -2.75 12.64
N TRP A 506 18.20 -2.36 12.36
CA TRP A 506 19.26 -3.26 11.90
C TRP A 506 20.12 -3.80 13.05
N MET A 507 19.68 -3.63 14.30
CA MET A 507 20.41 -4.20 15.43
C MET A 507 20.18 -5.71 15.43
N ASN A 508 21.28 -6.45 15.22
CA ASN A 508 21.27 -7.92 15.17
C ASN A 508 20.44 -8.51 16.31
N LYS A 509 20.60 -7.99 17.52
CA LYS A 509 19.75 -8.29 18.66
C LYS A 509 18.50 -7.42 18.67
N ARG A 510 17.44 -7.84 17.97
CA ARG A 510 16.15 -7.14 17.75
C ARG A 510 15.62 -6.27 18.91
N PHE A 511 15.71 -6.67 20.17
CA PHE A 511 15.30 -5.81 21.32
C PHE A 511 16.11 -4.50 21.49
N GLN A 512 17.27 -4.40 20.86
CA GLN A 512 18.03 -3.15 20.77
C GLN A 512 17.45 -2.33 19.61
N TYR A 513 17.59 -1.02 19.68
CA TYR A 513 17.16 -0.13 18.59
C TYR A 513 18.21 0.93 18.32
N ASN A 514 18.29 1.34 17.07
CA ASN A 514 19.11 2.44 16.54
C ASN A 514 18.26 3.69 16.25
N GLN A 515 16.94 3.51 16.06
CA GLN A 515 15.95 4.51 15.66
C GLN A 515 14.76 4.49 16.63
N SER A 516 14.02 5.61 16.72
CA SER A 516 12.71 5.62 17.38
C SER A 516 11.87 6.82 17.00
N GLU A 517 10.56 6.63 16.91
CA GLU A 517 9.57 7.67 16.65
C GLU A 517 8.46 7.65 17.73
N THR A 518 7.61 8.68 17.77
CA THR A 518 6.46 8.74 18.69
C THR A 518 5.18 8.96 17.90
N ALA A 519 4.25 8.01 17.97
CA ALA A 519 2.93 8.12 17.35
C ALA A 519 2.10 9.26 17.98
N SER A 520 1.03 9.67 17.30
CA SER A 520 0.18 10.79 17.72
C SER A 520 -0.49 10.61 19.10
N ASP A 521 -0.67 9.37 19.53
CA ASP A 521 -1.18 9.01 20.86
C ASP A 521 -0.11 9.05 21.98
N GLY A 522 1.14 9.33 21.64
CA GLY A 522 2.30 9.37 22.55
C GLY A 522 3.03 8.03 22.70
N THR A 523 2.71 7.00 21.92
CA THR A 523 3.39 5.70 21.93
C THR A 523 4.77 5.81 21.26
N LYS A 524 5.83 5.38 21.96
CA LYS A 524 7.18 5.33 21.39
C LYS A 524 7.40 4.03 20.60
N VAL A 525 7.70 4.15 19.31
CA VAL A 525 8.00 3.04 18.39
C VAL A 525 9.50 2.94 18.15
N THR A 526 10.05 1.73 18.04
CA THR A 526 11.51 1.49 17.93
C THR A 526 11.90 0.45 16.88
N HIS A 527 10.93 -0.03 16.10
CA HIS A 527 11.08 -1.08 15.10
C HIS A 527 9.87 -1.09 14.16
N TYR A 528 9.97 -1.82 13.05
CA TYR A 528 8.89 -2.01 12.09
C TYR A 528 7.73 -2.85 12.63
N GLY A 529 6.54 -2.59 12.11
CA GLY A 529 5.39 -3.48 12.23
C GLY A 529 5.49 -4.70 11.33
N LEU A 530 6.13 -4.60 10.16
CA LEU A 530 6.38 -5.73 9.26
C LEU A 530 7.83 -5.68 8.74
N SER A 531 8.59 -6.77 8.86
CA SER A 531 9.97 -6.84 8.39
C SER A 531 10.29 -8.16 7.69
N VAL A 532 11.22 -8.13 6.73
CA VAL A 532 11.80 -9.33 6.11
C VAL A 532 13.06 -9.73 6.86
N LEU A 533 13.15 -11.01 7.25
CA LEU A 533 14.38 -11.59 7.77
C LEU A 533 15.31 -11.90 6.60
N GLN A 534 16.21 -10.98 6.29
CA GLN A 534 17.20 -11.16 5.24
C GLN A 534 18.17 -12.27 5.63
N ALA A 535 18.18 -13.37 4.85
CA ALA A 535 18.88 -14.61 5.20
C ALA A 535 20.40 -14.41 5.41
N ASP A 536 21.00 -13.49 4.68
CA ASP A 536 22.42 -13.15 4.78
C ASP A 536 22.80 -12.31 6.02
N GLY A 537 21.80 -11.71 6.69
CA GLY A 537 21.98 -10.83 7.84
C GLY A 537 22.65 -9.49 7.53
N LYS A 538 22.61 -9.00 6.28
CA LYS A 538 23.18 -7.69 5.92
C LYS A 538 22.31 -6.50 6.32
N TYR A 539 20.99 -6.70 6.44
CA TYR A 539 20.04 -5.62 6.73
C TYR A 539 20.10 -4.52 5.66
N ASP A 540 20.20 -4.91 4.39
CA ASP A 540 20.33 -4.01 3.25
C ASP A 540 19.03 -3.19 3.08
N LEU A 541 17.86 -3.77 3.36
CA LEU A 541 16.57 -3.05 3.39
C LEU A 541 16.54 -1.94 4.45
N GLU A 542 16.85 -2.26 5.71
CA GLU A 542 16.86 -1.29 6.82
C GLU A 542 17.98 -0.27 6.68
N LYS A 543 19.10 -0.60 6.03
CA LYS A 543 20.22 0.32 5.81
C LYS A 543 20.10 1.13 4.52
N ASN A 544 18.99 0.99 3.79
CA ASN A 544 18.79 1.63 2.49
C ASN A 544 19.96 1.34 1.52
N VAL A 545 20.38 0.08 1.43
CA VAL A 545 21.47 -0.36 0.54
C VAL A 545 20.89 -0.78 -0.80
N ASN A 546 19.88 -1.66 -0.79
CA ASN A 546 19.13 -2.13 -1.96
C ASN A 546 17.68 -2.43 -1.55
N ARG A 547 16.84 -2.76 -2.53
CA ARG A 547 15.40 -3.08 -2.36
C ARG A 547 15.12 -4.58 -2.19
N GLY A 548 16.13 -5.33 -1.81
CA GLY A 548 16.15 -6.78 -1.75
C GLY A 548 17.07 -7.38 -2.80
N ASP A 549 17.53 -8.61 -2.56
CA ASP A 549 18.26 -9.41 -3.53
C ASP A 549 18.08 -10.93 -3.30
N ALA A 550 18.77 -11.74 -4.11
CA ALA A 550 18.69 -13.20 -4.01
C ALA A 550 19.23 -13.77 -2.69
N ALA A 551 20.09 -13.03 -1.97
CA ALA A 551 20.66 -13.46 -0.69
C ALA A 551 19.72 -13.28 0.50
N ASP A 552 18.56 -12.64 0.30
CA ASP A 552 17.54 -12.49 1.33
C ASP A 552 16.71 -13.76 1.54
N PHE A 553 16.68 -14.66 0.55
CA PHE A 553 15.94 -15.92 0.60
C PHE A 553 16.72 -17.02 1.32
N PHE A 554 16.07 -17.74 2.22
CA PHE A 554 16.64 -18.94 2.82
C PHE A 554 16.60 -20.10 1.82
N LYS A 555 17.77 -20.70 1.61
CA LYS A 555 18.01 -21.79 0.64
C LYS A 555 18.20 -23.13 1.35
N ALA A 556 18.38 -24.18 0.56
CA ALA A 556 18.61 -25.51 1.06
C ALA A 556 19.82 -25.58 2.01
N GLY A 557 19.62 -26.10 3.22
CA GLY A 557 20.64 -26.19 4.27
C GLY A 557 20.75 -24.97 5.19
N ASP A 558 20.05 -23.87 4.89
CA ASP A 558 19.95 -22.76 5.81
C ASP A 558 19.10 -23.11 7.05
N LYS A 559 19.18 -22.24 8.05
CA LYS A 559 18.44 -22.38 9.29
C LYS A 559 18.12 -21.03 9.89
N ILE A 560 16.94 -20.95 10.49
CA ILE A 560 16.47 -19.79 11.25
C ILE A 560 16.40 -20.23 12.70
N THR A 561 17.19 -19.59 13.56
CA THR A 561 17.24 -19.93 14.98
C THR A 561 17.35 -18.67 15.83
N PRO A 562 17.02 -18.69 17.12
CA PRO A 562 17.13 -17.50 17.97
C PRO A 562 18.57 -17.15 18.36
N VAL A 563 19.55 -17.98 17.99
CA VAL A 563 20.96 -17.88 18.44
C VAL A 563 21.98 -17.80 17.30
N SER A 564 21.53 -17.72 16.05
CA SER A 564 22.42 -17.53 14.89
C SER A 564 23.08 -16.16 14.92
N SER A 565 24.30 -16.10 14.40
CA SER A 565 25.11 -14.86 14.39
C SER A 565 24.74 -13.87 13.30
N ASN A 566 24.08 -14.34 12.23
CA ASN A 566 23.79 -13.54 11.03
C ASN A 566 22.37 -12.96 11.11
N VAL A 567 21.37 -13.84 11.03
CA VAL A 567 19.94 -13.50 11.18
C VAL A 567 19.33 -14.42 12.23
N HIS A 568 18.46 -13.91 13.11
CA HIS A 568 17.86 -14.71 14.16
C HIS A 568 16.37 -14.42 14.38
N SER A 569 15.61 -15.43 14.78
CA SER A 569 14.17 -15.36 15.07
C SER A 569 13.87 -14.72 16.43
N GLY A 570 14.53 -13.62 16.79
CA GLY A 570 14.43 -13.02 18.12
C GLY A 570 13.24 -12.09 18.32
N SER A 571 12.96 -11.72 19.57
CA SER A 571 11.86 -10.79 19.92
C SER A 571 12.33 -9.34 20.08
N TYR A 572 11.46 -8.38 19.78
CA TYR A 572 11.65 -6.95 20.10
C TYR A 572 11.39 -6.62 21.57
N TYR A 573 10.59 -7.43 22.29
CA TYR A 573 10.06 -7.04 23.61
C TYR A 573 10.71 -7.68 24.83
N PHE A 574 11.28 -8.88 24.71
CA PHE A 574 11.63 -9.64 25.91
C PHE A 574 13.05 -10.18 25.98
N TRP A 575 13.49 -10.27 27.24
CA TRP A 575 14.44 -11.27 27.70
C TRP A 575 13.66 -12.45 28.27
N LYS A 576 14.08 -13.67 27.94
CA LYS A 576 13.47 -14.90 28.43
C LYS A 576 13.31 -14.88 29.94
N GLY A 577 12.15 -15.33 30.45
CA GLY A 577 11.89 -15.50 31.87
C GLY A 577 13.09 -16.08 32.64
N GLN A 578 13.71 -15.25 33.47
CA GLN A 578 14.71 -15.59 34.50
C GLN A 578 16.08 -16.18 34.04
N ASN A 579 16.61 -15.93 32.82
CA ASN A 579 18.00 -16.32 32.47
C ASN A 579 18.72 -15.41 31.43
N ALA A 580 20.06 -15.54 31.36
CA ALA A 580 21.01 -14.54 30.85
C ALA A 580 21.19 -14.39 29.31
N THR A 581 20.37 -15.01 28.46
CA THR A 581 20.52 -14.93 26.99
C THR A 581 19.42 -14.03 26.37
N PRO A 582 19.79 -12.93 25.69
CA PRO A 582 18.83 -12.01 25.07
C PRO A 582 18.07 -12.61 23.89
N ALA A 583 16.82 -12.16 23.67
CA ALA A 583 16.04 -12.31 22.43
C ALA A 583 15.72 -13.75 21.95
N ASP A 584 15.67 -14.75 22.83
CA ASP A 584 15.38 -16.13 22.44
C ASP A 584 13.86 -16.40 22.36
N SER A 585 13.27 -16.42 21.16
CA SER A 585 11.86 -16.79 20.93
C SER A 585 11.59 -18.29 21.03
N GLY A 586 12.64 -19.12 21.00
CA GLY A 586 12.53 -20.56 20.83
C GLY A 586 12.16 -21.02 19.42
N ILE A 587 11.87 -20.14 18.46
CA ILE A 587 11.42 -20.51 17.10
C ILE A 587 12.60 -21.04 16.28
N HIS A 588 12.48 -22.25 15.76
CA HIS A 588 13.47 -22.88 14.88
C HIS A 588 12.83 -23.32 13.56
N VAL A 589 13.50 -22.99 12.46
CA VAL A 589 13.26 -23.53 11.13
C VAL A 589 14.56 -24.16 10.63
N THR A 590 14.54 -25.47 10.38
CA THR A 590 15.72 -26.24 9.96
C THR A 590 15.38 -27.17 8.82
N ASP A 591 16.40 -27.87 8.31
CA ASP A 591 16.23 -28.90 7.28
C ASP A 591 15.48 -28.37 6.05
N ILE A 592 15.74 -27.11 5.69
CA ILE A 592 15.15 -26.46 4.51
C ILE A 592 15.69 -27.18 3.28
N VAL A 593 14.78 -27.61 2.41
CA VAL A 593 15.05 -28.28 1.14
C VAL A 593 14.07 -27.75 0.10
N GLU A 594 14.59 -27.28 -1.03
CA GLU A 594 13.80 -26.99 -2.22
C GLU A 594 13.68 -28.25 -3.08
N ASN A 595 12.45 -28.63 -3.42
CA ASN A 595 12.14 -29.83 -4.20
C ASN A 595 12.14 -29.50 -5.70
N GLU A 596 12.17 -30.54 -6.56
CA GLU A 596 12.25 -30.36 -8.02
C GLU A 596 11.06 -29.59 -8.63
N ASP A 597 9.90 -29.57 -7.96
CA ASP A 597 8.70 -28.83 -8.39
C ASP A 597 8.69 -27.35 -7.94
N GLY A 598 9.72 -26.93 -7.21
CA GLY A 598 9.84 -25.59 -6.61
C GLY A 598 9.13 -25.44 -5.26
N SER A 599 8.54 -26.51 -4.70
CA SER A 599 8.04 -26.50 -3.32
C SER A 599 9.20 -26.53 -2.32
N ILE A 600 8.99 -26.02 -1.10
CA ILE A 600 10.01 -26.05 -0.04
C ILE A 600 9.52 -26.89 1.13
N THR A 601 10.31 -27.89 1.51
CA THR A 601 10.10 -28.66 2.74
C THR A 601 11.03 -28.13 3.82
N ALA A 602 10.49 -27.84 5.01
CA ALA A 602 11.27 -27.43 6.17
C ALA A 602 10.68 -27.99 7.47
N LYS A 603 11.50 -27.99 8.52
CA LYS A 603 11.14 -28.44 9.85
C LYS A 603 10.93 -27.24 10.79
N PHE A 604 9.73 -27.11 11.33
CA PHE A 604 9.29 -26.01 12.18
C PHE A 604 9.04 -26.52 13.61
N PHE A 605 9.63 -25.86 14.62
CA PHE A 605 9.46 -26.26 16.02
C PHE A 605 9.90 -25.19 17.01
N TYR A 606 9.47 -25.35 18.27
CA TYR A 606 9.97 -24.56 19.40
C TYR A 606 11.02 -25.35 20.19
N ASN A 607 12.15 -24.72 20.49
CA ASN A 607 13.19 -25.27 21.36
C ASN A 607 13.80 -24.17 22.24
N SER A 608 13.38 -24.12 23.50
CA SER A 608 13.90 -23.19 24.48
C SER A 608 15.21 -23.64 25.15
N ASN A 609 15.83 -24.75 24.73
CA ASN A 609 17.04 -25.31 25.36
C ASN A 609 18.32 -25.09 24.54
N SER A 610 18.22 -24.60 23.30
CA SER A 610 19.36 -24.40 22.37
C SER A 610 20.30 -23.25 22.76
N SER A 611 19.92 -22.40 23.71
CA SER A 611 20.72 -21.30 24.26
C SER A 611 21.67 -21.72 25.41
N LYS A 612 21.75 -23.01 25.77
CA LYS A 612 22.83 -23.55 26.62
C LYS A 612 24.09 -23.79 25.76
N LYS A 613 24.91 -22.74 25.58
CA LYS A 613 26.32 -22.95 25.25
C LYS A 613 27.09 -23.42 26.47
#